data_AF-A0AAJ4XMQ5-F1
#
_entry.id   AF-A0AAJ4XMQ5-F1
#
_cell.length_a   1.000
_cell.length_b   1.000
_cell.length_c   1.000
_cell.angle_alpha   90.00
_cell.angle_beta   90.00
_cell.angle_gamma   90.00
#
_symmetry.space_group_name_H-M   'P 1'
#
loop_
_entity.id
_entity.type
_entity.pdbx_description
1 polymer ?
#
loop_
_entity_poly.entity_id
_entity_poly.type
_entity_poly.pdbx_seq_one_letter_code
_entity_poly.pdbx_strand_id
1 'polypeptide(L)'
;MRKTDRTRRGSNHTNTSLNVYYCLCGEFALVLDRALSKLPLRPLDHSRILRCLDSPPYSITGSPQNIRKRRVFKMSASQAQPKFIKRPNGSIEKRYPFHCSRCNLELGYEHTPPPIKSGGKFTFLLPGAVTDRQGVPPTDAFLQHFLSSNHNNIHDEQGMLNQGDEKGDAASDSEPGAVTIT
;
A
#
# COMPACT_ATOMS: atom_id res chain seq x y z
N MET A 1 -33.96 45.68 16.12
CA MET A 1 -32.92 44.71 16.55
C MET A 1 -33.52 43.30 16.57
N ARG A 2 -33.23 42.46 15.58
CA ARG A 2 -33.67 41.05 15.56
C ARG A 2 -32.48 40.17 15.95
N LYS A 3 -32.54 39.56 17.13
CA LYS A 3 -31.56 38.58 17.60
C LYS A 3 -31.81 37.27 16.84
N THR A 4 -30.89 36.89 15.97
CA THR A 4 -30.92 35.60 15.28
C THR A 4 -30.46 34.50 16.22
N ASP A 5 -31.35 33.55 16.45
CA ASP A 5 -31.15 32.35 17.23
C ASP A 5 -30.05 31.48 16.59
N ARG A 6 -28.93 31.31 17.30
CA ARG A 6 -27.85 30.38 16.93
C ARG A 6 -28.29 28.99 17.34
N THR A 7 -29.00 28.30 16.44
CA THR A 7 -29.28 26.87 16.60
C THR A 7 -27.96 26.09 16.61
N ARG A 8 -27.46 25.76 17.81
CA ARG A 8 -26.38 24.80 18.01
C ARG A 8 -26.86 23.44 17.48
N ARG A 9 -26.42 23.05 16.29
CA ARG A 9 -26.57 21.67 15.80
C ARG A 9 -25.80 20.75 16.74
N GLY A 10 -26.53 20.06 17.62
CA GLY A 10 -26.00 18.99 18.45
C GLY A 10 -25.37 17.92 17.57
N SER A 11 -24.09 17.64 17.81
CA SER A 11 -23.43 16.46 17.26
C SER A 11 -24.04 15.24 17.95
N ASN A 12 -24.87 14.47 17.24
CA ASN A 12 -25.31 13.15 17.69
C ASN A 12 -24.07 12.26 17.80
N HIS A 13 -23.48 12.19 19.00
CA HIS A 13 -22.38 11.30 19.30
C HIS A 13 -22.95 9.90 19.45
N THR A 14 -23.04 9.16 18.35
CA THR A 14 -23.16 7.70 18.42
C THR A 14 -21.92 7.22 19.17
N ASN A 15 -22.08 6.52 20.31
CA ASN A 15 -20.99 5.92 21.10
C ASN A 15 -20.25 4.84 20.29
N THR A 16 -19.52 5.25 19.25
CA THR A 16 -18.65 4.38 18.47
C THR A 16 -17.30 4.31 19.18
N SER A 17 -16.94 3.12 19.66
CA SER A 17 -15.62 2.84 20.22
C SER A 17 -14.53 3.20 19.20
N LEU A 18 -13.59 4.04 19.62
CA LEU A 18 -12.41 4.37 18.81
C LEU A 18 -11.42 3.21 18.84
N ASN A 19 -10.83 2.91 17.69
CA ASN A 19 -9.82 1.87 17.50
C ASN A 19 -8.44 2.52 17.63
N VAL A 20 -7.57 1.91 18.42
CA VAL A 20 -6.20 2.39 18.68
C VAL A 20 -5.23 1.46 17.96
N TYR A 21 -4.29 2.06 17.24
CA TYR A 21 -3.28 1.35 16.47
C TYR A 21 -1.88 1.87 16.80
N TYR A 22 -0.94 0.94 16.82
CA TYR A 22 0.46 1.13 17.16
C TYR A 22 1.33 0.90 15.94
N CYS A 23 2.46 1.59 15.88
CA CYS A 23 3.56 1.24 15.00
C CYS A 23 4.13 -0.13 15.40
N LEU A 24 4.86 -0.77 14.49
CA LEU A 24 5.53 -2.05 14.74
C LEU A 24 6.54 -2.00 15.90
N CYS A 25 7.09 -0.82 16.23
CA CYS A 25 7.96 -0.61 17.39
C CYS A 25 7.19 -0.43 18.72
N GLY A 26 5.86 -0.51 18.69
CA GLY A 26 4.98 -0.32 19.85
C GLY A 26 4.62 1.14 20.17
N GLU A 27 5.07 2.11 19.37
CA GLU A 27 4.69 3.52 19.53
C GLU A 27 3.24 3.76 19.12
N PHE A 28 2.53 4.64 19.83
CA PHE A 28 1.17 5.02 19.44
C PHE A 28 1.17 5.76 18.09
N ALA A 29 0.39 5.28 17.11
CA ALA A 29 0.43 5.79 15.73
C ALA A 29 -0.91 6.38 15.27
N LEU A 30 -2.04 5.72 15.53
CA LEU A 30 -3.33 6.10 14.94
C LEU A 30 -4.50 5.79 15.89
N VAL A 31 -5.43 6.73 16.02
CA VAL A 31 -6.79 6.49 16.55
C VAL A 31 -7.78 6.65 15.41
N LEU A 32 -8.74 5.74 15.25
CA LEU A 32 -9.71 5.73 14.15
C LEU A 32 -11.10 5.24 14.58
N ASP A 33 -12.15 5.89 14.08
CA ASP A 33 -13.57 5.57 14.32
C ASP A 33 -14.08 4.25 13.72
N ARG A 34 -13.25 3.57 12.93
CA ARG A 34 -13.60 2.34 12.21
C ARG A 34 -12.40 1.40 12.17
N ALA A 35 -12.64 0.09 12.21
CA ALA A 35 -11.58 -0.90 12.04
C ALA A 35 -10.86 -0.76 10.68
N LEU A 36 -9.54 -0.93 10.65
CA LEU A 36 -8.71 -0.83 9.42
C LEU A 36 -9.19 -1.75 8.29
N SER A 37 -9.64 -2.97 8.62
CA SER A 37 -10.16 -3.95 7.66
C SER A 37 -11.39 -3.46 6.89
N LYS A 38 -12.16 -2.52 7.46
CA LYS A 38 -13.36 -1.92 6.85
C LYS A 38 -13.06 -0.67 6.03
N LEU A 39 -11.78 -0.29 5.89
CA LEU A 39 -11.36 0.81 5.04
C LEU A 39 -11.17 0.35 3.59
N PRO A 40 -11.53 1.19 2.61
CA PRO A 40 -11.25 0.89 1.21
C PRO A 40 -9.74 0.83 0.97
N LEU A 41 -9.36 -0.04 0.04
CA LEU A 41 -7.99 -0.21 -0.43
C LEU A 41 -7.75 0.59 -1.69
N ARG A 42 -6.57 1.19 -1.79
CA ARG A 42 -6.08 1.75 -3.04
C ARG A 42 -5.60 0.60 -3.94
N PRO A 43 -6.08 0.48 -5.20
CA PRO A 43 -5.64 -0.61 -6.09
C PRO A 43 -4.15 -0.62 -6.40
N LEU A 44 -3.51 0.56 -6.42
CA LEU A 44 -2.13 0.72 -6.89
C LEU A 44 -1.05 0.22 -5.91
N ASP A 45 -1.32 0.24 -4.61
CA ASP A 45 -0.32 -0.11 -3.58
C ASP A 45 -0.94 -0.71 -2.31
N HIS A 46 -2.23 -1.05 -2.37
CA HIS A 46 -3.00 -1.60 -1.25
C HIS A 46 -2.94 -0.77 0.03
N SER A 47 -2.69 0.54 -0.08
CA SER A 47 -2.82 1.45 1.06
C SER A 47 -4.28 1.57 1.47
N ARG A 48 -4.55 1.56 2.78
CA ARG A 48 -5.88 1.87 3.31
C ARG A 48 -6.17 3.36 3.14
N ILE A 49 -7.37 3.68 2.65
CA ILE A 49 -7.76 5.06 2.34
C ILE A 49 -8.58 5.64 3.48
N LEU A 50 -8.05 6.71 4.09
CA LEU A 50 -8.75 7.53 5.08
C LEU A 50 -9.27 8.80 4.41
N ARG A 51 -10.57 9.06 4.51
CA ARG A 51 -11.20 10.28 3.98
C ARG A 51 -11.12 11.41 5.00
N CYS A 52 -10.51 12.53 4.64
CA CYS A 52 -10.33 13.68 5.53
C CYS A 52 -11.51 14.67 5.48
N LEU A 53 -12.21 14.74 4.34
CA LEU A 53 -13.31 15.67 4.09
C LEU A 53 -14.59 14.95 3.66
N ASP A 54 -15.75 15.51 4.03
CA ASP A 54 -17.05 15.06 3.51
C ASP A 54 -17.03 15.12 1.96
N SER A 55 -17.67 14.17 1.29
CA SER A 55 -17.78 14.25 -0.16
C SER A 55 -18.67 15.44 -0.58
N PRO A 56 -18.44 16.03 -1.76
CA PRO A 56 -19.32 17.05 -2.29
C PRO A 56 -20.77 16.56 -2.39
N PRO A 57 -21.77 17.43 -2.17
CA PRO A 57 -23.20 17.07 -2.27
C PRO A 57 -23.67 16.80 -3.71
N TYR A 58 -22.90 17.25 -4.70
CA TYR A 58 -23.18 17.05 -6.12
C TYR A 58 -22.07 16.22 -6.76
N SER A 59 -22.43 15.38 -7.74
CA SER A 59 -21.48 14.66 -8.59
C SER A 59 -20.79 15.62 -9.55
N ILE A 60 -19.80 15.11 -10.31
CA ILE A 60 -19.14 15.86 -11.38
C ILE A 60 -20.16 16.29 -12.47
N THR A 61 -21.23 15.52 -12.66
CA THR A 61 -22.32 15.81 -13.61
C THR A 61 -23.37 16.78 -13.06
N GLY A 62 -23.19 17.30 -11.83
CA GLY A 62 -24.14 18.19 -11.17
C GLY A 62 -25.33 17.49 -10.51
N SER A 63 -25.44 16.17 -10.63
CA SER A 63 -26.52 15.39 -10.02
C SER A 63 -26.34 15.31 -8.49
N PRO A 64 -27.42 15.42 -7.69
CA PRO A 64 -27.33 15.22 -6.25
C PRO A 64 -26.78 13.82 -5.89
N GLN A 65 -25.91 13.74 -4.89
CA GLN A 65 -25.39 12.46 -4.39
C GLN A 65 -25.39 12.39 -2.86
N ASN A 66 -25.42 11.16 -2.34
CA ASN A 66 -25.29 10.93 -0.92
C ASN A 66 -23.91 11.35 -0.39
N ILE A 67 -23.90 12.23 0.60
CA ILE A 67 -22.68 12.76 1.22
C ILE A 67 -22.01 11.65 2.03
N ARG A 68 -20.84 11.21 1.56
CA ARG A 68 -19.96 10.31 2.31
C ARG A 68 -19.21 11.12 3.36
N LYS A 69 -19.51 10.85 4.62
CA LYS A 69 -18.89 11.52 5.76
C LYS A 69 -17.39 11.23 5.86
N ARG A 70 -16.63 12.24 6.30
CA ARG A 70 -15.21 12.10 6.66
C ARG A 70 -15.03 11.10 7.79
N ARG A 71 -13.83 10.52 7.87
CA ARG A 71 -13.43 9.69 9.01
C ARG A 71 -12.99 10.56 10.17
N VAL A 72 -13.33 10.11 11.39
CA VAL A 72 -12.77 10.66 12.62
C VAL A 72 -11.53 9.85 12.96
N PHE A 73 -10.36 10.49 12.86
CA PHE A 73 -9.10 9.87 13.19
C PHE A 73 -8.06 10.91 13.64
N LYS A 74 -7.07 10.45 14.41
CA LYS A 74 -5.89 11.21 14.81
C LYS A 74 -4.65 10.40 14.45
N MET A 75 -3.73 11.01 13.71
CA MET A 75 -2.43 10.43 13.38
C MET A 75 -1.37 11.03 14.30
N SER A 76 -0.50 10.20 14.86
CA SER A 76 0.70 10.59 15.61
C SER A 76 1.91 10.17 14.79
N ALA A 77 2.42 11.10 13.99
CA ALA A 77 3.51 10.85 13.05
C ALA A 77 4.28 12.14 12.74
N SER A 78 5.57 11.99 12.41
CA SER A 78 6.44 13.06 11.94
C SER A 78 6.35 13.17 10.43
N GLN A 79 6.12 14.38 9.91
CA GLN A 79 6.10 14.61 8.46
C GLN A 79 7.52 14.59 7.90
N ALA A 80 7.67 14.05 6.70
CA ALA A 80 8.95 13.96 6.01
C ALA A 80 8.92 14.66 4.66
N GLN A 81 10.07 14.67 4.00
CA GLN A 81 10.26 15.39 2.76
C GLN A 81 9.43 14.80 1.61
N PRO A 82 8.92 15.64 0.70
CA PRO A 82 8.18 15.16 -0.46
C PRO A 82 9.06 14.26 -1.33
N LYS A 83 8.49 13.17 -1.83
CA LYS A 83 9.16 12.25 -2.74
C LYS A 83 8.34 12.02 -4.01
N PHE A 84 9.02 11.84 -5.13
CA PHE A 84 8.41 11.37 -6.36
C PHE A 84 8.65 9.88 -6.51
N ILE A 85 7.61 9.14 -6.83
CA ILE A 85 7.71 7.73 -7.15
C ILE A 85 7.34 7.51 -8.61
N LYS A 86 8.12 6.69 -9.31
CA LYS A 86 7.81 6.24 -10.66
C LYS A 86 7.06 4.91 -10.55
N ARG A 87 5.93 4.80 -11.24
CA ARG A 87 5.10 3.60 -11.27
C ARG A 87 5.46 2.70 -12.47
N PRO A 88 5.07 1.41 -12.46
CA PRO A 88 5.33 0.49 -13.58
C PRO A 88 4.76 0.98 -14.92
N ASN A 89 3.62 1.66 -14.89
CA ASN A 89 3.00 2.29 -16.07
C ASN A 89 3.70 3.58 -16.55
N GLY A 90 4.87 3.92 -16.01
CA GLY A 90 5.63 5.12 -16.34
C GLY A 90 5.12 6.42 -15.69
N SER A 91 3.95 6.40 -15.03
CA SER A 91 3.42 7.59 -14.36
C SER A 91 4.26 7.98 -13.14
N ILE A 92 4.30 9.28 -12.85
CA ILE A 92 5.00 9.84 -11.70
C ILE A 92 3.97 10.33 -10.69
N GLU A 93 4.13 9.93 -9.43
CA GLU A 93 3.27 10.34 -8.33
C GLU A 93 4.09 11.05 -7.25
N LYS A 94 3.68 12.29 -6.91
CA LYS A 94 4.24 13.03 -5.79
C LYS A 94 3.56 12.60 -4.49
N ARG A 95 4.36 12.32 -3.46
CA ARG A 95 3.89 11.91 -2.13
C ARG A 95 4.54 12.75 -1.05
N TYR A 96 3.78 13.03 0.00
CA TYR A 96 4.25 13.63 1.25
C TYR A 96 4.17 12.55 2.34
N PRO A 97 5.26 11.79 2.57
CA PRO A 97 5.28 10.70 3.53
C PRO A 97 5.29 11.23 4.98
N PHE A 98 4.80 10.39 5.89
CA PHE A 98 4.93 10.60 7.32
C PHE A 98 5.39 9.30 8.01
N HIS A 99 6.20 9.46 9.04
CA HIS A 99 6.92 8.38 9.70
C HIS A 99 6.56 8.30 11.18
N CYS A 100 6.75 7.13 11.77
CA CYS A 100 6.70 6.98 13.21
C CYS A 100 7.73 7.90 13.87
N SER A 101 7.30 8.69 14.85
CA SER A 101 8.17 9.63 15.58
C SER A 101 9.29 8.95 16.35
N ARG A 102 9.14 7.66 16.68
CA ARG A 102 10.12 6.87 17.45
C ARG A 102 11.14 6.14 16.58
N CYS A 103 10.67 5.29 15.67
CA CYS A 103 11.56 4.41 14.88
C CYS A 103 11.73 4.85 13.42
N ASN A 104 11.11 5.96 13.01
CA ASN A 104 11.15 6.47 11.64
C ASN A 104 10.60 5.52 10.56
N LEU A 105 9.79 4.52 10.93
CA LEU A 105 9.07 3.66 9.97
C LEU A 105 8.05 4.48 9.18
N GLU A 106 8.01 4.33 7.85
CA GLU A 106 7.00 5.00 7.02
C GLU A 106 5.61 4.42 7.29
N LEU A 107 4.73 5.25 7.86
CA LEU A 107 3.38 4.82 8.20
C LEU A 107 2.40 5.02 7.03
N GLY A 108 2.65 6.04 6.22
CA GLY A 108 1.75 6.44 5.16
C GLY A 108 2.19 7.72 4.47
N TYR A 109 1.30 8.25 3.63
CA TYR A 109 1.54 9.48 2.89
C TYR A 109 0.23 10.22 2.57
N GLU A 110 0.38 11.48 2.19
CA GLU A 110 -0.67 12.28 1.54
C GLU A 110 -0.21 12.75 0.16
N HIS A 111 -1.14 13.15 -0.70
CA HIS A 111 -0.82 13.83 -1.97
C HIS A 111 -0.77 15.35 -1.84
N THR A 112 -1.20 15.87 -0.70
CA THR A 112 -1.15 17.30 -0.38
C THR A 112 -0.01 17.58 0.59
N PRO A 113 0.57 18.79 0.53
CA PRO A 113 1.59 19.19 1.48
C PRO A 113 1.10 19.10 2.94
N PRO A 114 2.03 18.89 3.88
CA PRO A 114 1.90 19.28 5.29
C PRO A 114 1.02 20.49 5.60
N PRO A 115 0.31 20.51 6.75
CA PRO A 115 0.23 19.44 7.78
C PRO A 115 -0.77 18.32 7.45
N ILE A 116 -0.58 17.13 8.04
CA ILE A 116 -1.50 15.97 7.90
C ILE A 116 -2.95 16.43 8.15
N LYS A 117 -3.88 16.01 7.28
CA LYS A 117 -5.32 16.38 7.29
C LYS A 117 -5.65 17.85 6.97
N SER A 118 -4.67 18.71 6.69
CA SER A 118 -4.94 20.15 6.58
C SER A 118 -5.28 20.62 5.16
N GLY A 119 -4.83 19.89 4.13
CA GLY A 119 -5.13 20.22 2.72
C GLY A 119 -5.67 19.05 1.88
N GLY A 120 -5.52 17.81 2.36
CA GLY A 120 -5.79 16.60 1.58
C GLY A 120 -7.23 16.10 1.64
N LYS A 121 -7.72 15.56 0.52
CA LYS A 121 -8.98 14.79 0.49
C LYS A 121 -8.83 13.43 1.18
N PHE A 122 -7.63 12.85 1.09
CA PHE A 122 -7.33 11.49 1.54
C PHE A 122 -5.95 11.40 2.19
N THR A 123 -5.87 10.58 3.23
CA THR A 123 -4.62 10.08 3.82
C THR A 123 -4.52 8.60 3.49
N PHE A 124 -3.34 8.16 3.05
CA PHE A 124 -3.08 6.77 2.68
C PHE A 124 -2.19 6.13 3.74
N LEU A 125 -2.67 5.04 4.34
CA LEU A 125 -1.93 4.27 5.33
C LEU A 125 -1.35 3.02 4.65
N LEU A 126 -0.04 2.82 4.75
CA LEU A 126 0.62 1.68 4.10
C LEU A 126 0.14 0.35 4.72
N PRO A 127 0.03 -0.71 3.90
CA PRO A 127 -0.29 -2.04 4.41
C PRO A 127 0.79 -2.49 5.40
N GLY A 128 0.39 -3.19 6.47
CA GLY A 128 1.31 -3.69 7.48
C GLY A 128 2.03 -2.64 8.35
N ALA A 129 1.79 -1.34 8.16
CA ALA A 129 2.54 -0.30 8.87
C ALA A 129 2.08 -0.08 10.33
N VAL A 130 0.86 -0.51 10.67
CA VAL A 130 0.29 -0.39 12.01
C VAL A 130 -0.47 -1.66 12.42
N THR A 131 -0.60 -1.86 13.72
CA THR A 131 -1.22 -3.04 14.36
C THR A 131 -2.14 -2.60 15.50
N ASP A 132 -3.19 -3.36 15.78
CA ASP A 132 -4.06 -3.16 16.95
C ASP A 132 -3.43 -3.74 18.24
N ARG A 133 -2.36 -4.55 18.11
CA ARG A 133 -1.65 -5.16 19.24
C ARG A 133 -0.23 -4.60 19.34
N GLN A 134 0.08 -3.98 20.46
CA GLN A 134 1.41 -3.40 20.70
C GLN A 134 2.50 -4.48 20.65
N GLY A 135 3.56 -4.23 19.88
CA GLY A 135 4.72 -5.13 19.79
C GLY A 135 4.50 -6.44 19.02
N VAL A 136 3.32 -6.63 18.41
CA VAL A 136 3.03 -7.79 17.56
C VAL A 136 2.85 -7.32 16.11
N PRO A 137 3.71 -7.73 15.16
CA PRO A 137 3.53 -7.35 13.77
C PRO A 137 2.22 -7.93 13.21
N PRO A 138 1.46 -7.16 12.43
CA PRO A 138 0.26 -7.65 11.77
C PRO A 138 0.62 -8.67 10.68
N THR A 139 -0.32 -9.53 10.30
CA THR A 139 -0.07 -10.62 9.33
C THR A 139 0.40 -10.11 7.96
N ASP A 140 0.04 -8.87 7.59
CA ASP A 140 0.44 -8.20 6.36
C ASP A 140 1.73 -7.35 6.50
N ALA A 141 2.42 -7.40 7.64
CA ALA A 141 3.70 -6.71 7.85
C ALA A 141 4.82 -7.29 6.99
N PHE A 142 4.77 -8.59 6.77
CA PHE A 142 5.77 -9.29 5.96
C PHE A 142 5.32 -9.25 4.51
N LEU A 143 6.18 -8.73 3.64
CA LEU A 143 6.00 -8.57 2.19
C LEU A 143 5.88 -9.91 1.43
N GLN A 144 5.50 -11.00 2.08
CA GLN A 144 5.46 -12.35 1.49
C GLN A 144 4.76 -12.36 0.14
N HIS A 145 3.59 -11.70 0.04
CA HIS A 145 2.84 -11.59 -1.21
C HIS A 145 3.55 -10.78 -2.32
N PHE A 146 4.28 -9.71 -1.95
CA PHE A 146 5.09 -8.92 -2.89
C PHE A 146 6.32 -9.68 -3.35
N LEU A 147 7.01 -10.38 -2.45
CA LEU A 147 8.17 -11.21 -2.78
C LEU A 147 7.79 -12.38 -3.68
N SER A 148 6.65 -13.02 -3.45
CA SER A 148 6.12 -14.09 -4.32
C SER A 148 5.76 -13.59 -5.72
N SER A 149 5.27 -12.36 -5.84
CA SER A 149 4.90 -11.76 -7.14
C SER A 149 6.13 -11.42 -7.99
N ASN A 150 7.26 -11.09 -7.35
CA ASN A 150 8.52 -10.83 -8.06
C ASN A 150 9.23 -12.11 -8.53
N HIS A 151 9.06 -13.25 -7.84
CA HIS A 151 9.68 -14.52 -8.25
C HIS A 151 9.06 -15.11 -9.53
N ASN A 152 7.77 -14.86 -9.77
CA ASN A 152 7.09 -15.36 -10.96
C ASN A 152 7.52 -14.67 -12.27
N ASN A 153 8.15 -13.48 -12.20
CA ASN A 153 8.66 -12.79 -13.39
C ASN A 153 10.06 -13.25 -13.82
N ILE A 154 10.76 -14.08 -13.03
CA ILE A 154 12.13 -14.51 -13.33
C ILE A 154 12.16 -15.83 -14.12
N HIS A 155 11.09 -16.62 -14.09
CA HIS A 155 11.05 -17.94 -14.73
C HIS A 155 10.62 -17.95 -16.21
N ASP A 156 10.10 -16.84 -16.75
CA ASP A 156 9.61 -16.81 -18.13
C ASP A 156 10.69 -16.46 -19.19
N GLU A 157 11.88 -16.00 -18.80
CA GLU A 157 12.93 -15.60 -19.77
C GLU A 157 13.95 -16.72 -20.06
N GLN A 158 14.01 -17.79 -19.27
CA GLN A 158 14.99 -18.88 -19.44
C GLN A 158 14.47 -20.08 -20.26
N GLY A 159 13.25 -20.00 -20.81
CA GLY A 159 12.61 -21.10 -21.55
C GLY A 159 12.73 -21.09 -23.08
N MET A 160 13.48 -20.15 -23.69
CA MET A 160 13.50 -19.96 -25.16
C MET A 160 14.86 -20.24 -25.84
N LEU A 161 15.84 -20.79 -25.13
CA LEU A 161 17.09 -21.27 -25.73
C LEU A 161 17.33 -22.70 -25.29
N ASN A 162 16.69 -23.65 -25.96
CA ASN A 162 17.18 -25.02 -26.20
C ASN A 162 16.07 -25.85 -26.85
N GLN A 163 16.08 -25.93 -28.19
CA GLN A 163 15.41 -27.00 -28.93
C GLN A 163 15.97 -27.11 -30.37
N GLY A 164 16.55 -28.29 -30.66
CA GLY A 164 16.84 -28.85 -32.00
C GLY A 164 18.07 -28.29 -32.72
N ASP A 165 18.97 -29.06 -33.34
CA ASP A 165 18.90 -30.45 -33.81
C ASP A 165 20.33 -31.01 -34.03
N GLU A 166 20.66 -32.14 -33.41
CA GLU A 166 21.80 -32.99 -33.79
C GLU A 166 21.26 -34.34 -34.29
N LYS A 167 21.30 -34.54 -35.61
CA LYS A 167 21.22 -35.85 -36.27
C LYS A 167 22.04 -35.77 -37.56
N GLY A 168 23.05 -36.61 -37.67
CA GLY A 168 23.93 -36.69 -38.83
C GLY A 168 24.94 -37.82 -38.73
N ASP A 169 24.43 -39.04 -38.87
CA ASP A 169 24.99 -40.27 -39.45
C ASP A 169 26.52 -40.48 -39.51
N ALA A 170 26.92 -41.61 -38.94
CA ALA A 170 28.23 -42.25 -39.09
C ALA A 170 28.23 -43.23 -40.27
N ALA A 171 29.30 -43.22 -41.09
CA ALA A 171 29.64 -44.30 -42.01
C ALA A 171 31.16 -44.41 -42.21
N SER A 172 31.65 -45.67 -42.13
CA SER A 172 32.93 -46.25 -42.63
C SER A 172 34.25 -45.65 -42.08
N ASP A 173 35.30 -46.40 -41.72
CA ASP A 173 35.81 -47.65 -42.28
C ASP A 173 36.89 -48.30 -41.38
N SER A 174 37.11 -49.61 -41.58
CA SER A 174 38.31 -50.45 -41.33
C SER A 174 38.68 -50.95 -39.90
N GLU A 175 38.61 -52.28 -39.74
CA GLU A 175 39.26 -53.14 -38.72
C GLU A 175 40.75 -53.49 -39.10
N PRO A 176 41.45 -54.46 -38.46
CA PRO A 176 42.03 -54.43 -37.12
C PRO A 176 43.56 -54.75 -37.12
N GLY A 177 44.32 -54.21 -36.17
CA GLY A 177 45.72 -54.56 -35.95
C GLY A 177 45.90 -55.51 -34.77
N ALA A 178 46.25 -56.76 -35.04
CA ALA A 178 46.65 -57.76 -34.06
C ALA A 178 48.15 -57.66 -33.71
N VAL A 179 48.53 -57.64 -32.42
CA VAL A 179 49.84 -58.10 -31.90
C VAL A 179 49.72 -58.57 -30.43
N THR A 180 49.78 -59.89 -30.25
CA THR A 180 50.58 -60.74 -29.32
C THR A 180 50.78 -60.38 -27.84
N ILE A 181 50.60 -61.37 -26.94
CA ILE A 181 51.62 -62.03 -26.07
C ILE A 181 50.94 -63.03 -25.12
N THR A 182 51.12 -64.33 -25.36
CA THR A 182 51.88 -65.33 -24.55
C THR A 182 51.85 -66.68 -25.25
#